data_AF-A0AAV5Q0E0-F1
#
_entry.id   AF-A0AAV5Q0E0-F1
#
_cell.length_a   1.000
_cell.length_b   1.000
_cell.length_c   1.000
_cell.angle_alpha   90.00
_cell.angle_beta   90.00
_cell.angle_gamma   90.00
#
_symmetry.space_group_name_H-M   'P 1'
#
loop_
_entity.id
_entity.type
_entity.pdbx_description
1 polymer ?
#
loop_
_entity_poly.entity_id
_entity_poly.type
_entity_poly.pdbx_seq_one_letter_code
_entity_poly.pdbx_strand_id
1 'polypeptide(L)'
;MSAVARGTLVGALACQKDAYLKSFSSTVLTCTEIPAPPASKKKKGAAAPPDPTPTYKIELQDTILFPEGGGQPCDFGELVETESNLKIKVFDVQRENLKAIHYTHSPLTVGSNVSVNLDWRRRLDNMQQHTGQHLLSAILDKRQLPTLSWNMGEVINYLEIPRKLSNDEIKEISQEVNDQILSNCSINVEYPDANNNEVNEEKGIMRVVHIGDLDANPCCGTHLLSTGHIKAIVLLNQFSGKAGTFRINFICGDRTINYTSQLHETTKKLMNTLSVNLEDLDLKASQTVQNLKKIQQRENNLMKELASLKANELKNNIKNNDKKFIWAYRADAELDFINNIFKELGDLSDDVNLVLFTGETGGNGAIIISGPKTNEIADKLKTITNLRGGGKGKFQGKVAEWGKSEIDQVLAYLEQEKC
;
A
#
# COMPACT_ATOMS: atom_id res chain seq x y z
N MET A 1 35.93 -23.55 -41.01
CA MET A 1 34.58 -23.16 -40.57
C MET A 1 34.69 -22.67 -39.14
N SER A 2 34.54 -21.36 -38.92
CA SER A 2 34.59 -20.78 -37.57
C SER A 2 33.43 -21.36 -36.76
N ALA A 3 33.71 -21.98 -35.62
CA ALA A 3 32.66 -22.41 -34.70
C ALA A 3 31.86 -21.16 -34.30
N VAL A 4 30.58 -21.11 -34.67
CA VAL A 4 29.69 -20.04 -34.24
C VAL A 4 29.69 -20.04 -32.71
N ALA A 5 30.16 -18.96 -32.10
CA ALA A 5 30.21 -18.84 -30.66
C ALA A 5 28.80 -19.06 -30.08
N ARG A 6 28.64 -20.02 -29.17
CA ARG A 6 27.36 -20.38 -28.58
C ARG A 6 27.21 -19.68 -27.22
N GLY A 7 26.05 -19.10 -26.97
CA GLY A 7 25.71 -18.49 -25.68
C GLY A 7 25.58 -19.53 -24.57
N THR A 8 25.95 -19.13 -23.36
CA THR A 8 25.81 -19.91 -22.13
C THR A 8 24.34 -20.03 -21.77
N LEU A 9 23.89 -21.24 -21.46
CA LEU A 9 22.49 -21.52 -21.17
C LEU A 9 22.13 -21.10 -19.74
N VAL A 10 20.89 -20.68 -19.54
CA VAL A 10 20.30 -20.51 -18.20
C VAL A 10 20.45 -21.81 -17.41
N GLY A 11 20.93 -21.69 -16.18
CA GLY A 11 21.39 -22.77 -15.33
C GLY A 11 22.91 -22.92 -15.30
N ALA A 12 23.67 -22.32 -16.23
CA ALA A 12 25.13 -22.31 -16.21
C ALA A 12 25.76 -20.92 -16.43
N LEU A 13 24.95 -19.87 -16.36
CA LEU A 13 25.44 -18.49 -16.49
C LEU A 13 26.47 -18.16 -15.42
N ALA A 14 27.38 -17.24 -15.70
CA ALA A 14 28.37 -16.76 -14.75
C ALA A 14 27.74 -16.33 -13.41
N CYS A 15 26.60 -15.61 -13.43
CA CYS A 15 25.86 -15.23 -12.21
C CYS A 15 25.34 -16.42 -11.39
N GLN A 16 25.14 -17.58 -11.99
CA GLN A 16 24.64 -18.78 -11.33
C GLN A 16 25.77 -19.69 -10.82
N LYS A 17 26.96 -19.58 -11.43
CA LYS A 17 28.19 -20.25 -10.96
C LYS A 17 28.83 -19.50 -9.80
N ASP A 18 28.90 -18.18 -9.90
CA ASP A 18 29.37 -17.29 -8.84
C ASP A 18 28.47 -16.04 -8.76
N ALA A 19 27.59 -16.05 -7.75
CA ALA A 19 26.62 -14.99 -7.53
C ALA A 19 27.25 -13.68 -7.00
N TYR A 20 28.53 -13.71 -6.59
CA TYR A 20 29.26 -12.59 -6.00
C TYR A 20 30.11 -11.81 -7.02
N LEU A 21 30.17 -12.26 -8.27
CA LEU A 21 30.79 -11.49 -9.35
C LEU A 21 30.10 -10.14 -9.54
N LYS A 22 30.88 -9.07 -9.48
CA LYS A 22 30.41 -7.67 -9.67
C LYS A 22 30.77 -7.11 -11.04
N SER A 23 31.78 -7.67 -11.68
CA SER A 23 32.26 -7.33 -13.02
C SER A 23 32.64 -8.60 -13.77
N PHE A 24 32.36 -8.66 -15.06
CA PHE A 24 32.66 -9.83 -15.89
C PHE A 24 32.88 -9.43 -17.35
N SER A 25 33.87 -10.02 -18.02
CA SER A 25 34.11 -9.80 -19.45
C SER A 25 33.35 -10.82 -20.28
N SER A 26 32.65 -10.35 -21.31
CA SER A 26 31.87 -11.18 -22.23
C SER A 26 31.98 -10.66 -23.67
N THR A 27 31.36 -11.35 -24.61
CA THR A 27 31.32 -10.98 -26.03
C THR A 27 29.87 -10.87 -26.48
N VAL A 28 29.57 -9.86 -27.30
CA VAL A 28 28.23 -9.65 -27.88
C VAL A 28 27.98 -10.68 -28.99
N LEU A 29 26.98 -11.55 -28.82
CA LEU A 29 26.59 -12.55 -29.82
C LEU A 29 25.56 -12.02 -30.80
N THR A 30 24.53 -11.34 -30.30
CA THR A 30 23.48 -10.74 -31.14
C THR A 30 23.08 -9.38 -30.58
N CYS A 31 22.71 -8.46 -31.48
CA CYS A 31 22.13 -7.17 -31.16
C CYS A 31 21.04 -6.89 -32.20
N THR A 32 19.77 -6.89 -31.77
CA THR A 32 18.62 -6.70 -32.66
C THR A 32 17.75 -5.55 -32.18
N GLU A 33 17.35 -4.67 -33.09
CA GLU A 33 16.40 -3.60 -32.79
C GLU A 33 14.99 -4.17 -32.54
N ILE A 34 14.32 -3.65 -31.51
CA ILE A 34 12.95 -4.01 -31.15
C ILE A 34 12.02 -3.16 -32.02
N PRO A 35 11.13 -3.78 -32.83
CA PRO A 35 10.16 -3.03 -33.61
C PRO A 35 9.28 -2.18 -32.71
N ALA A 36 9.10 -0.89 -33.05
CA ALA A 36 8.19 -0.03 -32.31
C ALA A 36 6.78 -0.65 -32.32
N PRO A 37 6.06 -0.65 -31.18
CA PRO A 37 4.70 -1.17 -31.14
C PRO A 37 3.83 -0.40 -32.14
N PRO A 38 2.89 -1.08 -32.84
CA PRO A 38 1.99 -0.42 -33.76
C PRO A 38 1.25 0.69 -33.01
N ALA A 39 1.14 1.88 -33.64
CA ALA A 39 0.57 3.07 -33.01
C ALA A 39 -0.87 2.82 -32.53
N SER A 40 -1.04 2.45 -31.27
CA SER A 40 -2.36 2.31 -30.65
C SER A 40 -2.96 3.70 -30.48
N LYS A 41 -4.19 3.91 -30.96
CA LYS A 41 -4.97 5.14 -30.75
C LYS A 41 -4.94 5.51 -29.25
N LYS A 42 -4.22 6.59 -28.90
CA LYS A 42 -4.14 7.11 -27.53
C LYS A 42 -5.55 7.30 -26.96
N LYS A 43 -5.94 6.51 -25.96
CA LYS A 43 -7.01 6.90 -25.02
C LYS A 43 -6.48 8.10 -24.24
N LYS A 44 -7.14 9.26 -24.38
CA LYS A 44 -6.86 10.46 -23.55
C LYS A 44 -6.99 10.06 -22.07
N GLY A 45 -5.90 10.18 -21.31
CA GLY A 45 -5.92 10.07 -19.84
C GLY A 45 -4.99 9.05 -19.19
N ALA A 46 -4.24 8.23 -19.93
CA ALA A 46 -3.24 7.35 -19.32
C ALA A 46 -1.89 8.09 -19.18
N ALA A 47 -1.35 8.13 -17.96
CA ALA A 47 0.00 8.60 -17.70
C ALA A 47 1.02 7.77 -18.51
N ALA A 48 2.09 8.40 -18.98
CA ALA A 48 3.17 7.70 -19.66
C ALA A 48 3.81 6.65 -18.72
N PRO A 49 4.23 5.47 -19.23
CA PRO A 49 4.97 4.52 -18.42
C PRO A 49 6.25 5.15 -17.87
N PRO A 50 6.74 4.74 -16.68
CA PRO A 50 7.81 5.43 -15.97
C PRO A 50 9.19 5.36 -16.64
N ASP A 51 9.40 4.43 -17.57
CA ASP A 51 10.68 4.25 -18.26
C ASP A 51 10.53 4.27 -19.79
N PRO A 52 11.53 4.79 -20.54
CA PRO A 52 11.55 4.68 -21.99
C PRO A 52 11.50 3.19 -22.38
N THR A 53 10.61 2.83 -23.29
CA THR A 53 10.53 1.47 -23.84
C THR A 53 11.91 1.05 -24.38
N PRO A 54 12.43 -0.15 -24.06
CA PRO A 54 13.71 -0.61 -24.60
C PRO A 54 13.63 -0.69 -26.13
N THR A 55 14.76 -0.40 -26.79
CA THR A 55 14.86 -0.33 -28.26
C THR A 55 15.72 -1.44 -28.85
N TYR A 56 16.52 -2.14 -28.04
CA TYR A 56 17.38 -3.24 -28.49
C TYR A 56 17.31 -4.45 -27.56
N LYS A 57 17.48 -5.64 -28.15
CA LYS A 57 17.75 -6.91 -27.48
C LYS A 57 19.19 -7.32 -27.75
N ILE A 58 19.92 -7.64 -26.69
CA ILE A 58 21.34 -8.01 -26.76
C ILE A 58 21.55 -9.37 -26.08
N GLU A 59 22.07 -10.34 -26.83
CA GLU A 59 22.55 -11.62 -26.29
C GLU A 59 24.07 -11.56 -26.11
N LEU A 60 24.54 -11.92 -24.92
CA LEU A 60 25.96 -12.05 -24.62
C LEU A 60 26.35 -13.53 -24.58
N GLN A 61 27.64 -13.82 -24.78
CA GLN A 61 28.16 -15.18 -24.71
C GLN A 61 28.00 -15.80 -23.32
N ASP A 62 28.20 -15.00 -22.28
CA ASP A 62 27.83 -15.31 -20.90
C ASP A 62 27.52 -13.98 -20.17
N THR A 63 26.84 -14.02 -19.03
CA THR A 63 26.48 -12.81 -18.29
C THR A 63 26.42 -13.02 -16.79
N ILE A 64 26.80 -11.97 -16.07
CA ILE A 64 26.58 -11.85 -14.63
C ILE A 64 25.30 -11.11 -14.28
N LEU A 65 24.47 -10.70 -15.24
CA LEU A 65 23.14 -10.16 -14.96
C LEU A 65 22.12 -11.30 -15.01
N PHE A 66 21.43 -11.56 -13.91
CA PHE A 66 20.42 -12.61 -13.85
C PHE A 66 19.18 -12.16 -14.65
N PRO A 67 18.66 -13.00 -15.58
CA PRO A 67 17.47 -12.68 -16.36
C PRO A 67 16.24 -12.67 -15.48
N GLU A 68 15.63 -13.79 -15.20
CA GLU A 68 14.58 -13.93 -14.19
C GLU A 68 14.36 -15.43 -13.99
N GLY A 69 13.75 -15.81 -12.88
CA GLY A 69 13.40 -17.21 -12.66
C GLY A 69 13.17 -17.57 -11.21
N GLY A 70 12.35 -18.59 -10.98
CA GLY A 70 12.06 -19.09 -9.64
C GLY A 70 11.34 -18.09 -8.73
N GLY A 71 10.76 -17.02 -9.29
CA GLY A 71 10.16 -15.92 -8.53
C GLY A 71 11.12 -14.75 -8.21
N GLN A 72 12.40 -14.87 -8.56
CA GLN A 72 13.39 -13.80 -8.42
C GLN A 72 13.34 -12.84 -9.62
N PRO A 73 13.23 -11.51 -9.41
CA PRO A 73 13.32 -10.49 -10.45
C PRO A 73 14.70 -10.40 -11.12
N CYS A 74 14.75 -9.75 -12.28
CA CYS A 74 15.98 -9.49 -13.03
C CYS A 74 16.97 -8.60 -12.29
N ASP A 75 18.24 -8.75 -12.61
CA ASP A 75 19.27 -7.79 -12.21
C ASP A 75 19.36 -6.59 -13.15
N PHE A 76 19.85 -5.49 -12.61
CA PHE A 76 20.23 -4.31 -13.38
C PHE A 76 21.74 -4.19 -13.46
N GLY A 77 22.22 -3.43 -14.43
CA GLY A 77 23.64 -3.22 -14.59
C GLY A 77 24.00 -2.27 -15.72
N GLU A 78 25.27 -2.33 -16.11
CA GLU A 78 25.84 -1.57 -17.20
C GLU A 78 26.70 -2.48 -18.08
N LEU A 79 26.58 -2.31 -19.39
CA LEU A 79 27.44 -2.90 -20.41
C LEU A 79 28.39 -1.82 -20.92
N VAL A 80 29.70 -2.08 -20.86
CA VAL A 80 30.74 -1.16 -21.34
C VAL A 80 31.51 -1.82 -22.48
N GLU A 81 31.34 -1.32 -23.70
CA GLU A 81 32.09 -1.83 -24.86
C GLU A 81 33.57 -1.44 -24.73
N THR A 82 34.46 -2.42 -24.86
CA THR A 82 35.89 -2.25 -24.52
C THR A 82 36.61 -1.30 -25.47
N GLU A 83 36.25 -1.33 -26.76
CA GLU A 83 36.96 -0.56 -27.80
C GLU A 83 36.49 0.89 -27.88
N SER A 84 35.17 1.12 -27.84
CA SER A 84 34.58 2.45 -27.95
C SER A 84 34.39 3.15 -26.59
N ASN A 85 34.51 2.41 -25.48
CA ASN A 85 34.15 2.84 -24.13
C ASN A 85 32.69 3.31 -24.03
N LEU A 86 31.82 2.86 -24.94
CA LEU A 86 30.39 3.14 -24.90
C LEU A 86 29.76 2.42 -23.71
N LYS A 87 29.04 3.18 -22.88
CA LYS A 87 28.35 2.69 -21.69
C LYS A 87 26.85 2.65 -21.90
N ILE A 88 26.24 1.50 -21.63
CA ILE A 88 24.82 1.26 -21.84
C ILE A 88 24.23 0.67 -20.58
N LYS A 89 23.18 1.30 -20.05
CA LYS A 89 22.45 0.77 -18.90
C LYS A 89 21.53 -0.37 -19.33
N VAL A 90 21.45 -1.39 -18.46
CA VAL A 90 20.53 -2.52 -18.58
C VAL A 90 19.57 -2.46 -17.42
N PHE A 91 18.29 -2.28 -17.74
CA PHE A 91 17.20 -2.18 -16.76
C PHE A 91 16.26 -3.37 -16.80
N ASP A 92 16.44 -4.26 -17.77
CA ASP A 92 15.66 -5.47 -17.87
C ASP A 92 16.49 -6.55 -18.57
N VAL A 93 16.41 -7.75 -18.01
CA VAL A 93 17.05 -8.94 -18.56
C VAL A 93 15.99 -10.02 -18.50
N GLN A 94 15.64 -10.61 -19.64
CA GLN A 94 14.58 -11.61 -19.71
C GLN A 94 15.15 -12.95 -20.14
N ARG A 95 14.47 -14.01 -19.70
CA ARG A 95 14.76 -15.35 -20.17
C ARG A 95 13.93 -15.60 -21.44
N GLU A 96 14.60 -15.64 -22.59
CA GLU A 96 13.99 -16.10 -23.85
C GLU A 96 14.52 -17.50 -24.16
N ASN A 97 13.66 -18.51 -24.01
CA ASN A 97 14.05 -19.93 -24.01
C ASN A 97 15.11 -20.23 -22.92
N LEU A 98 16.33 -20.60 -23.33
CA LEU A 98 17.47 -20.86 -22.43
C LEU A 98 18.52 -19.74 -22.49
N LYS A 99 18.17 -18.56 -23.02
CA LYS A 99 19.09 -17.43 -23.21
C LYS A 99 18.74 -16.28 -22.28
N ALA A 100 19.77 -15.57 -21.83
CA ALA A 100 19.62 -14.29 -21.13
C ALA A 100 19.67 -13.14 -22.16
N ILE A 101 18.56 -12.43 -22.31
CA ILE A 101 18.41 -11.33 -23.26
C ILE A 101 18.39 -10.01 -22.49
N HIS A 102 19.31 -9.12 -22.81
CA HIS A 102 19.46 -7.81 -22.18
C HIS A 102 18.70 -6.77 -23.00
N TYR A 103 17.84 -6.00 -22.34
CA TYR A 103 17.06 -4.94 -22.97
C TYR A 103 17.71 -3.60 -22.72
N THR A 104 18.01 -2.87 -23.79
CA THR A 104 18.76 -1.61 -23.74
C THR A 104 18.16 -0.53 -24.65
N HIS A 105 18.59 0.72 -24.45
CA HIS A 105 18.20 1.86 -25.31
C HIS A 105 19.21 2.18 -26.41
N SER A 106 20.33 1.46 -26.45
CA SER A 106 21.42 1.68 -27.40
C SER A 106 22.00 0.34 -27.87
N PRO A 107 22.44 0.25 -29.13
CA PRO A 107 23.01 -0.98 -29.67
C PRO A 107 24.46 -1.19 -29.21
N LEU A 108 24.93 -2.42 -29.34
CA LEU A 108 26.36 -2.78 -29.26
C LEU A 108 26.81 -3.43 -30.56
N THR A 109 28.12 -3.38 -30.81
CA THR A 109 28.71 -4.01 -31.98
C THR A 109 28.75 -5.53 -31.80
N VAL A 110 28.14 -6.29 -32.70
CA VAL A 110 28.22 -7.76 -32.64
C VAL A 110 29.67 -8.22 -32.78
N GLY A 111 30.10 -9.13 -31.91
CA GLY A 111 31.47 -9.62 -31.83
C GLY A 111 32.40 -8.76 -30.95
N SER A 112 31.95 -7.60 -30.45
CA SER A 112 32.78 -6.79 -29.56
C SER A 112 32.86 -7.38 -28.15
N ASN A 113 33.98 -7.09 -27.48
CA ASN A 113 34.17 -7.42 -26.07
C ASN A 113 33.52 -6.37 -25.19
N VAL A 114 32.78 -6.82 -24.20
CA VAL A 114 32.02 -5.97 -23.27
C VAL A 114 32.34 -6.32 -21.83
N SER A 115 32.54 -5.30 -21.00
CA SER A 115 32.55 -5.43 -19.54
C SER A 115 31.12 -5.30 -19.03
N VAL A 116 30.64 -6.33 -18.34
CA VAL A 116 29.34 -6.37 -17.67
C VAL A 116 29.56 -5.97 -16.22
N ASN A 117 28.93 -4.87 -15.78
CA ASN A 117 29.00 -4.36 -14.42
C ASN A 117 27.62 -4.47 -13.75
N LEU A 118 27.57 -5.10 -12.59
CA LEU A 118 26.33 -5.41 -11.88
C LEU A 118 25.93 -4.28 -10.91
N ASP A 119 24.63 -3.97 -10.82
CA ASP A 119 24.10 -3.26 -9.65
C ASP A 119 24.12 -4.20 -8.44
N TRP A 120 25.21 -4.12 -7.68
CA TRP A 120 25.44 -4.99 -6.53
C TRP A 120 24.38 -4.83 -5.43
N ARG A 121 23.82 -3.62 -5.25
CA ARG A 121 22.83 -3.40 -4.19
C ARG A 121 21.56 -4.17 -4.48
N ARG A 122 21.08 -4.10 -5.73
CA ARG A 122 19.93 -4.87 -6.19
C ARG A 122 20.18 -6.37 -6.11
N ARG A 123 21.33 -6.84 -6.60
CA ARG A 123 21.70 -8.27 -6.52
C ARG A 123 21.69 -8.77 -5.08
N LEU A 124 22.34 -8.04 -4.17
CA LEU A 124 22.43 -8.44 -2.77
C LEU A 124 21.04 -8.51 -2.12
N ASP A 125 20.18 -7.52 -2.37
CA ASP A 125 18.80 -7.54 -1.89
C ASP A 125 18.04 -8.77 -2.41
N ASN A 126 18.07 -9.02 -3.73
CA ASN A 126 17.43 -10.19 -4.34
C ASN A 126 17.92 -11.50 -3.71
N MET A 127 19.24 -11.67 -3.54
CA MET A 127 19.82 -12.87 -2.91
C MET A 127 19.39 -13.01 -1.44
N GLN A 128 19.30 -11.91 -0.69
CA GLN A 128 18.81 -11.92 0.70
C GLN A 128 17.35 -12.34 0.78
N GLN A 129 16.49 -11.81 -0.10
CA GLN A 129 15.08 -12.19 -0.13
C GLN A 129 14.90 -13.66 -0.53
N HIS A 130 15.61 -14.10 -1.58
CA HIS A 130 15.48 -15.46 -2.10
C HIS A 130 16.02 -16.50 -1.12
N THR A 131 17.23 -16.30 -0.61
CA THR A 131 17.81 -17.22 0.39
C THR A 131 16.96 -17.23 1.66
N GLY A 132 16.47 -16.07 2.10
CA GLY A 132 15.59 -16.00 3.25
C GLY A 132 14.26 -16.72 3.06
N GLN A 133 13.71 -16.73 1.84
CA GLN A 133 12.54 -17.53 1.51
C GLN A 133 12.81 -19.04 1.63
N HIS A 134 13.92 -19.53 1.09
CA HIS A 134 14.27 -20.97 1.20
C HIS A 134 14.43 -21.38 2.67
N LEU A 135 15.15 -20.57 3.46
CA LEU A 135 15.32 -20.84 4.89
C LEU A 135 13.98 -20.85 5.65
N LEU A 136 13.11 -19.87 5.39
CA LEU A 136 11.78 -19.82 5.99
C LEU A 136 10.93 -21.03 5.59
N SER A 137 10.99 -21.45 4.32
CA SER A 137 10.24 -22.59 3.80
C SER A 137 10.69 -23.89 4.47
N ALA A 138 12.00 -24.11 4.59
CA ALA A 138 12.55 -25.29 5.26
C ALA A 138 12.08 -25.42 6.73
N ILE A 139 11.95 -24.30 7.43
CA ILE A 139 11.50 -24.25 8.82
C ILE A 139 9.97 -24.48 8.93
N LEU A 140 9.21 -23.98 7.97
CA LEU A 140 7.77 -24.22 7.87
C LEU A 140 7.47 -25.68 7.48
N ASP A 141 8.23 -26.25 6.56
CA ASP A 141 8.05 -27.62 6.08
C ASP A 141 8.24 -28.64 7.22
N LYS A 142 9.21 -28.42 8.12
CA LYS A 142 9.39 -29.22 9.36
C LYS A 142 8.14 -29.24 10.26
N ARG A 143 7.27 -28.24 10.13
CA ARG A 143 6.00 -28.09 10.86
C ARG A 143 4.78 -28.54 10.07
N GLN A 144 4.98 -29.25 8.95
CA GLN A 144 3.91 -29.64 8.02
C GLN A 144 3.13 -28.44 7.47
N LEU A 145 3.82 -27.32 7.25
CA LEU A 145 3.30 -26.11 6.63
C LEU A 145 3.98 -25.88 5.27
N PRO A 146 3.67 -26.71 4.26
CA PRO A 146 4.32 -26.62 2.96
C PRO A 146 4.12 -25.25 2.33
N THR A 147 5.18 -24.76 1.67
CA THR A 147 5.09 -23.56 0.83
C THR A 147 4.28 -23.87 -0.43
N LEU A 148 3.11 -23.25 -0.57
CA LEU A 148 2.20 -23.43 -1.70
C LEU A 148 2.56 -22.50 -2.87
N SER A 149 2.98 -21.28 -2.54
CA SER A 149 3.43 -20.28 -3.51
C SER A 149 4.25 -19.21 -2.78
N TRP A 150 5.02 -18.43 -3.52
CA TRP A 150 5.70 -17.26 -2.96
C TRP A 150 5.84 -16.17 -4.02
N ASN A 151 6.13 -14.96 -3.57
CA ASN A 151 6.45 -13.84 -4.43
C ASN A 151 7.48 -12.92 -3.77
N MET A 152 8.47 -12.51 -4.55
CA MET A 152 9.39 -11.44 -4.19
C MET A 152 8.82 -10.11 -4.68
N GLY A 153 8.27 -9.33 -3.76
CA GLY A 153 7.83 -7.96 -4.07
C GLY A 153 9.00 -6.98 -4.03
N GLU A 154 8.75 -5.74 -4.45
CA GLU A 154 9.76 -4.67 -4.43
C GLU A 154 10.22 -4.32 -3.01
N VAL A 155 9.28 -4.33 -2.05
CA VAL A 155 9.56 -4.05 -0.64
C VAL A 155 9.21 -5.24 0.25
N ILE A 156 8.02 -5.82 0.07
CA ILE A 156 7.50 -6.90 0.92
C ILE A 156 7.34 -8.16 0.09
N ASN A 157 7.84 -9.29 0.61
CA ASN A 157 7.61 -10.60 0.03
C ASN A 157 6.40 -11.26 0.70
N TYR A 158 5.80 -12.25 0.05
CA TYR A 158 4.86 -13.15 0.71
C TYR A 158 5.14 -14.62 0.41
N LEU A 159 4.78 -15.46 1.37
CA LEU A 159 4.79 -16.92 1.28
C LEU A 159 3.39 -17.44 1.63
N GLU A 160 2.84 -18.31 0.79
CA GLU A 160 1.50 -18.89 0.95
C GLU A 160 1.55 -20.28 1.60
N ILE A 161 0.77 -20.47 2.67
CA ILE A 161 0.71 -21.67 3.50
C ILE A 161 -0.74 -22.17 3.65
N PRO A 162 -0.96 -23.45 4.02
CA PRO A 162 -2.30 -24.05 3.99
C PRO A 162 -3.26 -23.56 5.10
N ARG A 163 -2.77 -22.87 6.13
CA ARG A 163 -3.61 -22.37 7.24
C ARG A 163 -3.03 -21.11 7.88
N LYS A 164 -3.85 -20.44 8.69
CA LYS A 164 -3.42 -19.33 9.52
C LYS A 164 -2.46 -19.80 10.61
N LEU A 165 -1.46 -18.98 10.94
CA LEU A 165 -0.62 -19.16 12.11
C LEU A 165 -1.19 -18.42 13.32
N SER A 166 -1.00 -18.97 14.51
CA SER A 166 -1.20 -18.22 15.75
C SER A 166 -0.08 -17.17 15.92
N ASN A 167 -0.28 -16.20 16.82
CA ASN A 167 0.77 -15.23 17.14
C ASN A 167 1.98 -15.89 17.80
N ASP A 168 1.76 -16.95 18.58
CA ASP A 168 2.84 -17.72 19.21
C ASP A 168 3.64 -18.50 18.16
N GLU A 169 2.98 -19.12 17.19
CA GLU A 169 3.66 -19.80 16.07
C GLU A 169 4.52 -18.81 15.26
N ILE A 170 3.99 -17.61 14.95
CA ILE A 170 4.75 -16.57 14.24
C ILE A 170 5.99 -16.19 15.05
N LYS A 171 5.88 -16.04 16.37
CA LYS A 171 7.00 -15.68 17.24
C LYS A 171 8.05 -16.80 17.27
N GLU A 172 7.63 -18.04 17.43
CA GLU A 172 8.52 -19.21 17.45
C GLU A 172 9.25 -19.39 16.11
N ILE A 173 8.53 -19.31 14.98
CA ILE A 173 9.12 -19.43 13.65
C ILE A 173 10.09 -18.27 13.39
N SER A 174 9.70 -17.03 13.75
CA SER A 174 10.58 -15.86 13.61
C SER A 174 11.88 -16.03 14.39
N GLN A 175 11.79 -16.56 15.63
CA GLN A 175 12.97 -16.83 16.44
C GLN A 175 13.85 -17.93 15.81
N GLU A 176 13.27 -19.09 15.46
CA GLU A 176 14.03 -20.20 14.89
C GLU A 176 14.72 -19.82 13.58
N VAL A 177 14.03 -19.08 12.69
CA VAL A 177 14.61 -18.60 11.43
C VAL A 177 15.85 -17.74 11.69
N ASN A 178 15.76 -16.81 12.65
CA ASN A 178 16.90 -15.95 12.98
C ASN A 178 18.02 -16.71 13.73
N ASP A 179 17.70 -17.75 14.50
CA ASP A 179 18.69 -18.64 15.10
C ASP A 179 19.48 -19.44 14.03
N GLN A 180 18.82 -19.87 12.95
CA GLN A 180 19.49 -20.51 11.81
C GLN A 180 20.33 -19.50 10.99
N ILE A 181 19.92 -18.23 10.93
CA ILE A 181 20.74 -17.15 10.36
C ILE A 181 22.01 -16.96 11.20
N LEU A 182 21.86 -16.89 12.52
CA LEU A 182 22.97 -16.74 13.46
C LEU A 182 23.95 -17.91 13.40
N SER A 183 23.44 -19.12 13.16
CA SER A 183 24.26 -20.33 12.99
C SER A 183 25.14 -20.30 11.74
N ASN A 184 24.89 -19.37 10.79
CA ASN A 184 25.71 -19.09 9.61
C ASN A 184 26.04 -20.35 8.77
N CYS A 185 25.05 -21.20 8.53
CA CYS A 185 25.18 -22.42 7.73
C CYS A 185 25.64 -22.08 6.29
N SER A 186 26.50 -22.93 5.73
CA SER A 186 26.97 -22.79 4.35
C SER A 186 25.86 -23.05 3.34
N ILE A 187 25.87 -22.32 2.24
CA ILE A 187 24.96 -22.52 1.12
C ILE A 187 25.75 -22.97 -0.09
N ASN A 188 25.42 -24.15 -0.61
CA ASN A 188 26.14 -24.78 -1.71
C ASN A 188 25.19 -25.05 -2.88
N VAL A 189 25.72 -25.02 -4.09
CA VAL A 189 24.98 -25.33 -5.31
C VAL A 189 25.54 -26.61 -5.91
N GLU A 190 24.68 -27.61 -6.07
CA GLU A 190 24.99 -28.86 -6.74
C GLU A 190 24.39 -28.88 -8.15
N TYR A 191 25.10 -29.54 -9.06
CA TYR A 191 24.71 -29.75 -10.45
C TYR A 191 24.60 -31.26 -10.70
N PRO A 192 23.45 -31.90 -10.42
CA PRO A 192 23.31 -33.35 -10.45
C PRO A 192 23.65 -33.96 -11.82
N ASP A 193 23.28 -33.26 -12.90
CA ASP A 193 23.42 -33.74 -14.29
C ASP A 193 24.75 -33.37 -14.95
N ALA A 194 25.73 -32.84 -14.20
CA ALA A 194 27.02 -32.41 -14.75
C ALA A 194 27.77 -33.51 -15.52
N ASN A 195 27.48 -34.78 -15.23
CA ASN A 195 28.08 -35.95 -15.89
C ASN A 195 27.23 -36.55 -17.03
N ASN A 196 25.94 -36.23 -17.14
CA ASN A 196 25.01 -36.87 -18.09
C ASN A 196 24.58 -36.00 -19.27
N ASN A 197 24.99 -34.72 -19.33
CA ASN A 197 24.66 -33.77 -20.42
C ASN A 197 23.15 -33.60 -20.70
N GLU A 198 22.26 -34.04 -19.81
CA GLU A 198 20.81 -33.86 -19.99
C GLU A 198 20.42 -32.42 -19.67
N VAL A 199 20.34 -31.60 -20.72
CA VAL A 199 19.75 -30.26 -20.64
C VAL A 199 18.24 -30.43 -20.75
N ASN A 200 17.50 -30.03 -19.71
CA ASN A 200 16.06 -29.90 -19.86
C ASN A 200 15.78 -28.72 -20.81
N GLU A 201 15.21 -28.99 -21.99
CA GLU A 201 15.03 -27.98 -23.03
C GLU A 201 14.14 -26.80 -22.58
N GLU A 202 13.24 -27.03 -21.62
CA GLU A 202 12.38 -25.99 -21.04
C GLU A 202 13.02 -25.29 -19.83
N LYS A 203 13.66 -26.07 -18.94
CA LYS A 203 14.12 -25.58 -17.62
C LYS A 203 15.61 -25.20 -17.58
N GLY A 204 16.40 -25.64 -18.55
CA GLY A 204 17.84 -25.44 -18.60
C GLY A 204 18.59 -26.48 -17.78
N ILE A 205 19.79 -26.13 -17.31
CA ILE A 205 20.61 -27.01 -16.48
C ILE A 205 20.03 -27.04 -15.05
N MET A 206 19.76 -28.25 -14.54
CA MET A 206 19.24 -28.43 -13.19
C MET A 206 20.29 -28.04 -12.14
N ARG A 207 19.85 -27.28 -11.13
CA ARG A 207 20.66 -26.85 -9.99
C ARG A 207 19.88 -27.12 -8.71
N VAL A 208 20.54 -27.73 -7.73
CA VAL A 208 19.99 -27.93 -6.38
C VAL A 208 20.75 -27.02 -5.44
N VAL A 209 20.02 -26.19 -4.71
CA VAL A 209 20.59 -25.30 -3.69
C VAL A 209 20.41 -25.98 -2.33
N HIS A 210 21.52 -26.14 -1.62
CA HIS A 210 21.58 -26.75 -0.30
C HIS A 210 21.84 -25.66 0.75
N ILE A 211 21.04 -25.63 1.81
CA ILE A 211 21.27 -24.76 2.99
C ILE A 211 21.67 -25.65 4.16
N GLY A 212 22.97 -25.88 4.34
CA GLY A 212 23.46 -26.90 5.26
C GLY A 212 22.73 -28.24 5.05
N ASP A 213 22.29 -28.85 6.15
CA ASP A 213 21.43 -30.03 6.14
C ASP A 213 19.94 -29.68 6.30
N LEU A 214 19.57 -28.39 6.25
CA LEU A 214 18.22 -27.91 6.53
C LEU A 214 17.30 -28.02 5.33
N ASP A 215 17.84 -27.80 4.13
CA ASP A 215 17.07 -27.66 2.90
C ASP A 215 17.89 -28.08 1.68
N ALA A 216 17.23 -28.69 0.71
CA ALA A 216 17.79 -29.06 -0.57
C ALA A 216 16.72 -28.93 -1.67
N ASN A 217 16.72 -27.79 -2.38
CA ASN A 217 15.66 -27.45 -3.32
C ASN A 217 16.18 -27.15 -4.72
N PRO A 218 15.54 -27.66 -5.79
CA PRO A 218 15.83 -27.25 -7.15
C PRO A 218 15.56 -25.76 -7.36
N CYS A 219 16.59 -24.96 -7.65
CA CYS A 219 16.45 -23.52 -7.80
C CYS A 219 17.44 -22.93 -8.82
N CYS A 220 16.91 -22.11 -9.73
CA CYS A 220 17.70 -21.42 -10.74
C CYS A 220 18.14 -20.02 -10.31
N GLY A 221 17.70 -19.52 -9.15
CA GLY A 221 18.03 -18.18 -8.65
C GLY A 221 19.47 -18.02 -8.19
N THR A 222 19.80 -16.78 -7.80
CA THR A 222 21.07 -16.44 -7.15
C THR A 222 20.89 -16.47 -5.63
N HIS A 223 21.89 -17.02 -4.94
CA HIS A 223 21.84 -17.25 -3.50
C HIS A 223 23.09 -16.70 -2.82
N LEU A 224 22.95 -16.43 -1.52
CA LEU A 224 24.06 -16.07 -0.64
C LEU A 224 24.98 -17.29 -0.43
N LEU A 225 26.21 -17.05 0.03
CA LEU A 225 27.16 -18.12 0.38
C LEU A 225 26.91 -18.75 1.77
N SER A 226 26.20 -18.03 2.65
CA SER A 226 25.85 -18.53 3.98
C SER A 226 24.59 -17.83 4.51
N THR A 227 23.91 -18.47 5.46
CA THR A 227 22.69 -17.92 6.07
C THR A 227 22.95 -16.61 6.82
N GLY A 228 24.15 -16.40 7.38
CA GLY A 228 24.50 -15.16 8.09
C GLY A 228 24.46 -13.92 7.20
N HIS A 229 24.65 -14.05 5.89
CA HIS A 229 24.55 -12.93 4.95
C HIS A 229 23.10 -12.44 4.74
N ILE A 230 22.10 -13.20 5.20
CA ILE A 230 20.69 -12.78 5.23
C ILE A 230 20.51 -11.61 6.22
N LYS A 231 21.38 -11.49 7.23
CA LYS A 231 21.31 -10.54 8.35
C LYS A 231 20.16 -10.81 9.33
N ALA A 232 18.92 -10.69 8.86
CA ALA A 232 17.73 -10.91 9.66
C ALA A 232 16.52 -11.19 8.75
N ILE A 233 15.51 -11.86 9.30
CA ILE A 233 14.19 -11.98 8.69
C ILE A 233 13.15 -11.47 9.67
N VAL A 234 12.22 -10.66 9.19
CA VAL A 234 11.08 -10.18 9.97
C VAL A 234 9.80 -10.68 9.31
N LEU A 235 9.03 -11.47 10.06
CA LEU A 235 7.67 -11.83 9.69
C LEU A 235 6.74 -10.65 10.03
N LEU A 236 5.94 -10.25 9.05
CA LEU A 236 5.01 -9.14 9.13
C LEU A 236 3.57 -9.68 9.29
N ASN A 237 2.61 -8.95 8.74
CA ASN A 237 1.21 -9.34 8.77
C ASN A 237 0.95 -10.59 7.92
N GLN A 238 -0.02 -11.39 8.35
CA GLN A 238 -0.59 -12.47 7.56
C GLN A 238 -2.00 -12.09 7.07
N PHE A 239 -2.35 -12.56 5.88
CA PHE A 239 -3.62 -12.27 5.21
C PHE A 239 -4.26 -13.55 4.67
N SER A 240 -5.59 -13.58 4.62
CA SER A 240 -6.29 -14.69 3.95
C SER A 240 -5.96 -14.70 2.45
N GLY A 241 -5.55 -15.86 1.95
CA GLY A 241 -5.29 -16.13 0.55
C GLY A 241 -6.52 -16.65 -0.19
N LYS A 242 -6.30 -17.32 -1.32
CA LYS A 242 -7.38 -17.93 -2.12
C LYS A 242 -7.67 -19.34 -1.63
N ALA A 243 -8.91 -19.80 -1.74
CA ALA A 243 -9.27 -21.19 -1.44
C ALA A 243 -8.84 -21.69 -0.04
N GLY A 244 -8.86 -20.81 0.98
CA GLY A 244 -8.58 -21.19 2.37
C GLY A 244 -7.10 -21.15 2.78
N THR A 245 -6.19 -20.77 1.87
CA THR A 245 -4.77 -20.55 2.18
C THR A 245 -4.54 -19.25 2.94
N PHE A 246 -3.33 -19.05 3.44
CA PHE A 246 -2.90 -17.82 4.11
C PHE A 246 -1.55 -17.36 3.58
N ARG A 247 -1.37 -16.05 3.45
CA ARG A 247 -0.12 -15.43 3.02
C ARG A 247 0.55 -14.77 4.21
N ILE A 248 1.79 -15.15 4.49
CA ILE A 248 2.64 -14.50 5.48
C ILE A 248 3.56 -13.54 4.75
N ASN A 249 3.49 -12.26 5.08
CA ASN A 249 4.43 -11.29 4.56
C ASN A 249 5.75 -11.37 5.34
N PHE A 250 6.87 -11.21 4.64
CA PHE A 250 8.18 -11.18 5.26
C PHE A 250 9.15 -10.28 4.49
N ILE A 251 10.21 -9.86 5.17
CA ILE A 251 11.31 -9.09 4.62
C ILE A 251 12.64 -9.60 5.19
N CYS A 252 13.69 -9.55 4.37
CA CYS A 252 15.04 -10.01 4.74
C CYS A 252 16.06 -8.89 4.57
N GLY A 253 17.22 -9.02 5.22
CA GLY A 253 18.40 -8.21 4.89
C GLY A 253 18.22 -6.72 5.09
N ASP A 254 18.70 -5.92 4.14
CA ASP A 254 18.66 -4.45 4.24
C ASP A 254 17.23 -3.88 4.30
N ARG A 255 16.23 -4.63 3.80
CA ARG A 255 14.82 -4.26 3.94
C ARG A 255 14.39 -4.22 5.42
N THR A 256 14.93 -5.10 6.27
CA THR A 256 14.64 -5.10 7.71
C THR A 256 15.17 -3.83 8.38
N ILE A 257 16.38 -3.39 8.04
CA ILE A 257 17.01 -2.18 8.57
C ILE A 257 16.20 -0.94 8.17
N ASN A 258 15.80 -0.85 6.90
CA ASN A 258 14.98 0.24 6.39
C ASN A 258 13.61 0.27 7.08
N TYR A 259 12.98 -0.90 7.24
CA TYR A 259 11.70 -1.03 7.93
C TYR A 259 11.79 -0.62 9.40
N THR A 260 12.80 -1.08 10.14
CA THR A 260 13.02 -0.69 11.55
C THR A 260 13.29 0.81 11.68
N SER A 261 14.03 1.41 10.74
CA SER A 261 14.28 2.86 10.74
C SER A 261 12.98 3.66 10.54
N GLN A 262 12.13 3.24 9.61
CA GLN A 262 10.82 3.86 9.39
C GLN A 262 9.88 3.68 10.60
N LEU A 263 9.91 2.50 11.22
CA LEU A 263 9.14 2.22 12.43
C LEU A 263 9.60 3.11 13.58
N HIS A 264 10.92 3.25 13.79
CA HIS A 264 11.48 4.13 14.81
C HIS A 264 11.03 5.58 14.63
N GLU A 265 11.14 6.13 13.42
CA GLU A 265 10.70 7.51 13.14
C GLU A 265 9.20 7.70 13.35
N THR A 266 8.39 6.72 12.95
CA THR A 266 6.93 6.76 13.18
C THR A 266 6.61 6.72 14.67
N THR A 267 7.21 5.80 15.41
CA THR A 267 7.02 5.67 16.85
C THR A 267 7.48 6.91 17.59
N LYS A 268 8.62 7.51 17.21
CA LYS A 268 9.12 8.77 17.77
C LYS A 268 8.15 9.93 17.57
N LYS A 269 7.55 10.04 16.38
CA LYS A 269 6.51 11.05 16.12
C LYS A 269 5.29 10.83 17.03
N LEU A 270 4.82 9.60 17.18
CA LEU A 270 3.68 9.27 18.04
C LEU A 270 3.96 9.57 19.52
N MET A 271 5.15 9.20 20.01
CA MET A 271 5.60 9.53 21.37
C MET A 271 5.59 11.04 21.61
N ASN A 272 6.08 11.84 20.66
CA ASN A 272 6.04 13.30 20.77
C ASN A 272 4.60 13.85 20.73
N THR A 273 3.77 13.36 19.82
CA THR A 273 2.36 13.79 19.69
C THR A 273 1.55 13.49 20.95
N LEU A 274 1.76 12.33 21.55
CA LEU A 274 1.05 11.91 22.77
C LEU A 274 1.78 12.34 24.06
N SER A 275 2.97 12.93 23.93
CA SER A 275 3.86 13.33 25.02
C SER A 275 4.08 12.20 26.04
N VAL A 276 4.52 11.05 25.53
CA VAL A 276 4.66 9.79 26.29
C VAL A 276 5.89 9.01 25.82
N ASN A 277 6.46 8.21 26.71
CA ASN A 277 7.55 7.28 26.38
C ASN A 277 7.01 6.02 25.68
N LEU A 278 7.91 5.16 25.20
CA LEU A 278 7.55 3.99 24.40
C LEU A 278 6.72 2.98 25.20
N GLU A 279 7.08 2.76 26.47
CA GLU A 279 6.46 1.78 27.37
C GLU A 279 4.98 2.08 27.62
N ASP A 280 4.63 3.36 27.67
CA ASP A 280 3.28 3.85 27.97
C ASP A 280 2.50 4.25 26.71
N LEU A 281 3.10 4.12 25.51
CA LEU A 281 2.52 4.62 24.26
C LEU A 281 1.17 3.98 23.95
N ASP A 282 1.05 2.66 24.08
CA ASP A 282 -0.20 1.92 23.83
C ASP A 282 -1.31 2.31 24.82
N LEU A 283 -0.95 2.37 26.11
CA LEU A 283 -1.88 2.77 27.17
C LEU A 283 -2.39 4.21 26.93
N LYS A 284 -1.49 5.14 26.63
CA LYS A 284 -1.84 6.55 26.36
C LYS A 284 -2.70 6.71 25.12
N ALA A 285 -2.41 5.97 24.04
CA ALA A 285 -3.23 5.96 22.84
C ALA A 285 -4.65 5.48 23.14
N SER A 286 -4.78 4.34 23.84
CA SER A 286 -6.07 3.78 24.25
C SER A 286 -6.87 4.73 25.16
N GLN A 287 -6.22 5.35 26.15
CA GLN A 287 -6.84 6.35 27.02
C GLN A 287 -7.29 7.59 26.26
N THR A 288 -6.51 8.06 25.28
CA THR A 288 -6.87 9.22 24.46
C THR A 288 -8.15 8.95 23.67
N VAL A 289 -8.26 7.78 23.04
CA VAL A 289 -9.48 7.35 22.34
C VAL A 289 -10.68 7.25 23.29
N GLN A 290 -10.50 6.69 24.48
CA GLN A 290 -11.57 6.61 25.48
C GLN A 290 -12.01 7.99 25.98
N ASN A 291 -11.08 8.91 26.19
CA ASN A 291 -11.38 10.28 26.62
C ASN A 291 -12.12 11.05 25.53
N LEU A 292 -11.74 10.90 24.25
CA LEU A 292 -12.48 11.49 23.14
C LEU A 292 -13.93 11.00 23.09
N LYS A 293 -14.18 9.70 23.29
CA LYS A 293 -15.54 9.17 23.39
C LYS A 293 -16.33 9.77 24.56
N LYS A 294 -15.71 9.94 25.73
CA LYS A 294 -16.35 10.56 26.90
C LYS A 294 -16.66 12.04 26.66
N ILE A 295 -15.75 12.78 26.03
CA ILE A 295 -15.95 14.18 25.66
C ILE A 295 -17.11 14.30 24.67
N GLN A 296 -17.15 13.48 23.63
CA GLN A 296 -18.25 13.46 22.65
C GLN A 296 -19.60 13.16 23.31
N GLN A 297 -19.64 12.20 24.24
CA GLN A 297 -20.86 11.88 24.97
C GLN A 297 -21.31 13.05 25.86
N ARG A 298 -20.36 13.71 26.53
CA ARG A 298 -20.66 14.88 27.35
C ARG A 298 -21.16 16.06 26.50
N GLU A 299 -20.53 16.30 25.36
CA GLU A 299 -20.97 17.30 24.39
C GLU A 299 -22.41 17.02 23.93
N ASN A 300 -22.72 15.79 23.52
CA ASN A 300 -24.08 15.41 23.12
C ASN A 300 -25.11 15.61 24.24
N ASN A 301 -24.74 15.36 25.50
CA ASN A 301 -25.63 15.60 26.64
C ASN A 301 -25.84 17.10 26.89
N LEU A 302 -24.77 17.91 26.85
CA LEU A 302 -24.87 19.36 26.98
C LEU A 302 -25.70 19.98 25.84
N MET A 303 -25.57 19.44 24.62
CA MET A 303 -26.38 19.87 23.47
C MET A 303 -27.87 19.56 23.67
N LYS A 304 -28.20 18.44 24.32
CA LYS A 304 -29.59 18.12 24.70
C LYS A 304 -30.11 19.10 25.76
N GLU A 305 -29.32 19.38 26.81
CA GLU A 305 -29.71 20.34 27.84
C GLU A 305 -29.91 21.75 27.26
N LEU A 306 -29.02 22.20 26.38
CA LEU A 306 -29.16 23.46 25.65
C LEU A 306 -30.41 23.50 24.77
N ALA A 307 -30.72 22.40 24.07
CA ALA A 307 -31.95 22.28 23.30
C ALA A 307 -33.19 22.44 24.19
N SER A 308 -33.21 21.77 25.35
CA SER A 308 -34.33 21.88 26.31
C SER A 308 -34.47 23.30 26.87
N LEU A 309 -33.37 23.96 27.23
CA LEU A 309 -33.40 25.35 27.68
C LEU A 309 -33.92 26.28 26.58
N LYS A 310 -33.46 26.10 25.34
CA LYS A 310 -33.92 26.91 24.21
C LYS A 310 -35.39 26.70 23.91
N ALA A 311 -35.87 25.46 23.97
CA ALA A 311 -37.29 25.15 23.84
C ALA A 311 -38.15 25.85 24.92
N ASN A 312 -37.70 25.85 26.17
CA ASN A 312 -38.41 26.54 27.25
C ASN A 312 -38.42 28.06 27.08
N GLU A 313 -37.32 28.66 26.62
CA GLU A 313 -37.27 30.07 26.24
C GLU A 313 -38.31 30.40 25.15
N LEU A 314 -38.38 29.56 24.11
CA LEU A 314 -39.36 29.70 23.03
C LEU A 314 -40.80 29.56 23.53
N LYS A 315 -41.10 28.59 24.41
CA LYS A 315 -42.43 28.43 25.04
C LYS A 315 -42.84 29.67 25.83
N ASN A 316 -41.92 30.22 26.63
CA ASN A 316 -42.19 31.41 27.44
C ASN A 316 -42.44 32.64 26.55
N ASN A 317 -41.70 32.76 25.44
CA ASN A 317 -41.92 33.82 24.45
C ASN A 317 -43.30 33.75 23.79
N ILE A 318 -43.80 32.54 23.50
CA ILE A 318 -45.18 32.34 22.99
C ILE A 318 -46.18 32.82 24.05
N LYS A 319 -46.07 32.33 25.29
CA LYS A 319 -47.04 32.61 26.37
C LYS A 319 -47.10 34.09 26.79
N ASN A 320 -45.95 34.75 26.90
CA ASN A 320 -45.87 36.08 27.52
C ASN A 320 -46.01 37.24 26.53
N ASN A 321 -45.65 37.03 25.26
CA ASN A 321 -45.58 38.11 24.26
C ASN A 321 -46.57 37.90 23.10
N ASP A 322 -47.49 36.92 23.22
CA ASP A 322 -48.47 36.54 22.18
C ASP A 322 -47.83 36.36 20.80
N LYS A 323 -46.58 35.85 20.77
CA LYS A 323 -45.77 35.75 19.55
C LYS A 323 -46.19 34.53 18.73
N LYS A 324 -46.72 34.80 17.54
CA LYS A 324 -47.12 33.81 16.53
C LYS A 324 -46.00 33.39 15.59
N PHE A 325 -44.80 33.94 15.76
CA PHE A 325 -43.61 33.59 14.98
C PHE A 325 -42.39 33.48 15.90
N ILE A 326 -41.78 32.29 15.94
CA ILE A 326 -40.62 32.00 16.78
C ILE A 326 -39.55 31.24 16.00
N TRP A 327 -38.30 31.42 16.39
CA TRP A 327 -37.18 30.74 15.74
C TRP A 327 -36.00 30.51 16.67
N ALA A 328 -35.16 29.53 16.32
CA ALA A 328 -33.86 29.33 16.95
C ALA A 328 -32.81 28.88 15.93
N TYR A 329 -31.59 29.35 16.17
CA TYR A 329 -30.41 29.05 15.38
C TYR A 329 -29.29 28.57 16.30
N ARG A 330 -28.51 27.60 15.83
CA ARG A 330 -27.24 27.24 16.44
C ARG A 330 -26.23 26.74 15.42
N ALA A 331 -25.07 27.40 15.37
CA ALA A 331 -24.04 27.14 14.37
C ALA A 331 -23.39 25.76 14.53
N ASP A 332 -23.01 25.41 15.77
CA ASP A 332 -22.29 24.19 16.16
C ASP A 332 -23.21 22.99 16.40
N ALA A 333 -24.43 23.01 15.86
CA ALA A 333 -25.45 22.00 16.11
C ALA A 333 -25.77 21.15 14.89
N GLU A 334 -26.15 19.91 15.15
CA GLU A 334 -26.68 19.01 14.13
C GLU A 334 -28.21 18.89 14.20
N LEU A 335 -28.78 18.08 13.31
CA LEU A 335 -30.22 17.83 13.23
C LEU A 335 -30.81 17.33 14.56
N ASP A 336 -30.04 16.59 15.36
CA ASP A 336 -30.49 16.10 16.67
C ASP A 336 -30.80 17.24 17.65
N PHE A 337 -30.09 18.36 17.59
CA PHE A 337 -30.40 19.54 18.40
C PHE A 337 -31.79 20.08 18.06
N ILE A 338 -32.08 20.23 16.76
CA ILE A 338 -33.40 20.66 16.28
C ILE A 338 -34.50 19.70 16.74
N ASN A 339 -34.27 18.40 16.59
CA ASN A 339 -35.24 17.38 16.99
C ASN A 339 -35.52 17.42 18.50
N ASN A 340 -34.50 17.65 19.33
CA ASN A 340 -34.67 17.78 20.76
C ASN A 340 -35.46 19.04 21.14
N ILE A 341 -35.22 20.18 20.47
CA ILE A 341 -36.05 21.39 20.65
C ILE A 341 -37.50 21.06 20.30
N PHE A 342 -37.74 20.45 19.14
CA PHE A 342 -39.08 20.14 18.66
C PHE A 342 -39.83 19.21 19.63
N LYS A 343 -39.15 18.17 20.14
CA LYS A 343 -39.69 17.24 21.13
C LYS A 343 -40.06 17.95 22.43
N GLU A 344 -39.19 18.82 22.93
CA GLU A 344 -39.43 19.54 24.17
C GLU A 344 -40.53 20.59 24.00
N LEU A 345 -40.61 21.29 22.86
CA LEU A 345 -41.67 22.25 22.55
C LEU A 345 -43.07 21.63 22.64
N GLY A 346 -43.22 20.37 22.22
CA GLY A 346 -44.51 19.67 22.20
C GLY A 346 -45.46 20.25 21.14
N ASP A 347 -46.75 19.99 21.30
CA ASP A 347 -47.77 20.52 20.39
C ASP A 347 -47.90 22.03 20.59
N LEU A 348 -47.51 22.78 19.56
CA LEU A 348 -47.72 24.23 19.48
C LEU A 348 -49.16 24.51 19.02
N SER A 349 -49.69 25.69 19.35
CA SER A 349 -51.00 26.10 18.82
C SER A 349 -50.94 26.24 17.29
N ASP A 350 -52.07 25.97 16.63
CA ASP A 350 -52.18 25.95 15.16
C ASP A 350 -51.86 27.30 14.49
N ASP A 351 -51.76 28.38 15.26
CA ASP A 351 -51.45 29.72 14.78
C ASP A 351 -49.98 30.14 14.94
N VAL A 352 -49.11 29.27 15.49
CA VAL A 352 -47.69 29.54 15.70
C VAL A 352 -46.84 29.00 14.56
N ASN A 353 -45.96 29.85 14.02
CA ASN A 353 -44.92 29.48 13.08
C ASN A 353 -43.57 29.33 13.80
N LEU A 354 -42.87 28.23 13.52
CA LEU A 354 -41.58 27.87 14.08
C LEU A 354 -40.55 27.65 12.98
N VAL A 355 -39.40 28.31 13.08
CA VAL A 355 -38.22 28.03 12.24
C VAL A 355 -37.02 27.65 13.10
N LEU A 356 -36.49 26.45 12.90
CA LEU A 356 -35.29 25.97 13.56
C LEU A 356 -34.23 25.66 12.52
N PHE A 357 -33.01 26.11 12.72
CA PHE A 357 -31.93 25.76 11.80
C PHE A 357 -30.56 25.69 12.46
N THR A 358 -29.66 24.94 11.83
CA THR A 358 -28.30 24.71 12.33
C THR A 358 -27.26 24.67 11.22
N GLY A 359 -26.00 24.72 11.61
CA GLY A 359 -24.83 24.68 10.73
C GLY A 359 -24.12 26.01 10.64
N GLU A 360 -22.86 25.97 10.21
CA GLU A 360 -21.99 27.13 10.04
C GLU A 360 -21.55 27.28 8.58
N THR A 361 -21.02 28.46 8.23
CA THR A 361 -20.54 28.75 6.86
C THR A 361 -19.50 27.71 6.41
N GLY A 362 -19.70 27.10 5.24
CA GLY A 362 -18.85 26.03 4.71
C GLY A 362 -19.10 24.65 5.33
N GLY A 363 -20.00 24.55 6.31
CA GLY A 363 -20.43 23.32 6.95
C GLY A 363 -21.81 22.87 6.48
N ASN A 364 -22.15 21.63 6.80
CA ASN A 364 -23.50 21.11 6.57
C ASN A 364 -24.49 21.65 7.62
N GLY A 365 -25.79 21.52 7.34
CA GLY A 365 -26.81 22.03 8.25
C GLY A 365 -28.19 21.43 8.03
N ALA A 366 -29.12 21.81 8.89
CA ALA A 366 -30.51 21.39 8.82
C ALA A 366 -31.45 22.56 9.06
N ILE A 367 -32.63 22.52 8.46
CA ILE A 367 -33.70 23.49 8.66
C ILE A 367 -35.01 22.72 8.87
N ILE A 368 -35.77 23.12 9.89
CA ILE A 368 -37.14 22.67 10.12
C ILE A 368 -38.04 23.89 10.21
N ILE A 369 -39.15 23.85 9.47
CA ILE A 369 -40.20 24.86 9.47
C ILE A 369 -41.52 24.16 9.79
N SER A 370 -42.30 24.72 10.70
CA SER A 370 -43.59 24.19 11.13
C SER A 370 -44.58 25.31 11.40
N GLY A 371 -45.86 25.11 11.12
CA GLY A 371 -46.93 26.09 11.35
C GLY A 371 -47.72 26.45 10.08
N PRO A 372 -48.70 27.37 10.18
CA PRO A 372 -49.65 27.66 9.11
C PRO A 372 -49.00 28.25 7.85
N LYS A 373 -47.87 28.96 7.98
CA LYS A 373 -47.13 29.58 6.86
C LYS A 373 -45.96 28.73 6.37
N THR A 374 -45.93 27.43 6.67
CA THR A 374 -44.78 26.55 6.36
C THR A 374 -44.32 26.65 4.90
N ASN A 375 -45.25 26.61 3.94
CA ASN A 375 -44.90 26.65 2.51
C ASN A 375 -44.35 28.02 2.08
N GLU A 376 -44.95 29.11 2.57
CA GLU A 376 -44.50 30.48 2.25
C GLU A 376 -43.08 30.73 2.75
N ILE A 377 -42.78 30.32 4.00
CA ILE A 377 -41.46 30.44 4.60
C ILE A 377 -40.46 29.55 3.86
N ALA A 378 -40.84 28.30 3.56
CA ALA A 378 -39.97 27.38 2.82
C ALA A 378 -39.63 27.93 1.43
N ASP A 379 -40.60 28.53 0.72
CA ASP A 379 -40.38 29.14 -0.60
C ASP A 379 -39.44 30.35 -0.52
N LYS A 380 -39.56 31.20 0.51
CA LYS A 380 -38.61 32.30 0.75
C LYS A 380 -37.20 31.79 1.06
N LEU A 381 -37.07 30.66 1.77
CA LEU A 381 -35.79 30.05 2.14
C LEU A 381 -35.17 29.16 1.05
N LYS A 382 -35.87 28.90 -0.07
CA LYS A 382 -35.29 28.23 -1.25
C LYS A 382 -34.20 29.04 -1.95
N THR A 383 -33.98 30.30 -1.55
CA THR A 383 -32.82 31.11 -1.96
C THR A 383 -31.50 30.56 -1.41
N ILE A 384 -31.54 29.74 -0.37
CA ILE A 384 -30.37 29.03 0.19
C ILE A 384 -29.88 28.01 -0.84
N THR A 385 -28.63 28.15 -1.26
CA THR A 385 -28.01 27.26 -2.22
C THR A 385 -27.94 25.85 -1.61
N ASN A 386 -28.29 24.83 -2.39
CA ASN A 386 -28.25 23.41 -1.97
C ASN A 386 -29.18 23.02 -0.81
N LEU A 387 -30.18 23.82 -0.44
CA LEU A 387 -31.25 23.38 0.45
C LEU A 387 -32.11 22.32 -0.24
N ARG A 388 -32.09 21.09 0.25
CA ARG A 388 -32.93 19.99 -0.22
C ARG A 388 -33.85 19.52 0.89
N GLY A 389 -35.15 19.55 0.65
CA GLY A 389 -36.14 19.22 1.67
C GLY A 389 -37.57 19.19 1.16
N GLY A 390 -38.47 18.78 2.04
CA GLY A 390 -39.90 18.74 1.76
C GLY A 390 -40.70 18.24 2.96
N GLY A 391 -42.02 18.22 2.81
CA GLY A 391 -42.95 17.63 3.78
C GLY A 391 -44.34 18.27 3.70
N LYS A 392 -45.35 17.58 4.24
CA LYS A 392 -46.75 18.06 4.28
C LYS A 392 -47.05 18.59 5.69
N GLY A 393 -47.39 19.87 5.80
CA GLY A 393 -47.66 20.55 7.09
C GLY A 393 -46.41 20.90 7.92
N LYS A 394 -45.28 20.24 7.65
CA LYS A 394 -43.95 20.52 8.21
C LYS A 394 -42.92 20.38 7.09
N PHE A 395 -42.01 21.35 6.96
CA PHE A 395 -40.90 21.26 6.02
C PHE A 395 -39.63 20.89 6.77
N GLN A 396 -38.91 19.87 6.28
CA GLN A 396 -37.60 19.51 6.77
C GLN A 396 -36.61 19.50 5.60
N GLY A 397 -35.54 20.26 5.75
CA GLY A 397 -34.48 20.37 4.75
C GLY A 397 -33.10 20.15 5.33
N LYS A 398 -32.20 19.64 4.49
CA LYS A 398 -30.76 19.59 4.73
C LYS A 398 -30.06 20.57 3.81
N VAL A 399 -29.13 21.32 4.38
CA VAL A 399 -28.19 22.17 3.64
C VAL A 399 -26.89 21.39 3.55
N ALA A 400 -26.47 21.06 2.33
CA ALA A 400 -25.24 20.29 2.13
C ALA A 400 -24.00 21.09 2.55
N GLU A 401 -24.01 22.38 2.25
CA GLU A 401 -22.96 23.33 2.59
C GLU A 401 -23.57 24.74 2.62
N TRP A 402 -23.40 25.46 3.73
CA TRP A 402 -23.87 26.84 3.86
C TRP A 402 -22.96 27.81 3.11
N GLY A 403 -23.53 28.58 2.18
CA GLY A 403 -22.84 29.62 1.44
C GLY A 403 -22.51 30.85 2.29
N LYS A 404 -21.56 31.64 1.81
CA LYS A 404 -21.16 32.91 2.45
C LYS A 404 -22.36 33.86 2.50
N SER A 405 -22.71 34.34 3.69
CA SER A 405 -23.82 35.26 3.96
C SER A 405 -25.24 34.67 3.83
N GLU A 406 -25.40 33.37 3.55
CA GLU A 406 -26.73 32.74 3.53
C GLU A 406 -27.33 32.67 4.93
N ILE A 407 -26.53 32.32 5.94
CA ILE A 407 -26.96 32.31 7.34
C ILE A 407 -27.43 33.70 7.78
N ASP A 408 -26.68 34.75 7.42
CA ASP A 408 -27.03 36.14 7.75
C ASP A 408 -28.33 36.57 7.07
N GLN A 409 -28.57 36.15 5.82
CA GLN A 409 -29.83 36.42 5.12
C GLN A 409 -31.02 35.73 5.79
N VAL A 410 -30.85 34.47 6.23
CA VAL A 410 -31.89 33.75 6.98
C VAL A 410 -32.17 34.46 8.30
N LEU A 411 -31.13 34.85 9.05
CA LEU A 411 -31.30 35.57 10.31
C LEU A 411 -31.99 36.92 10.10
N ALA A 412 -31.60 37.71 9.11
CA ALA A 412 -32.21 38.99 8.79
C ALA A 412 -33.70 38.83 8.42
N TYR A 413 -34.05 37.81 7.64
CA TYR A 413 -35.43 37.48 7.31
C TYR A 413 -36.25 37.13 8.57
N LEU A 414 -35.70 36.27 9.44
CA LEU A 414 -36.37 35.82 10.66
C LEU A 414 -36.51 36.93 11.71
N GLU A 415 -35.62 37.92 11.71
CA GLU A 415 -35.77 39.12 12.56
C GLU A 415 -36.89 40.03 12.08
N GLN A 416 -37.09 40.18 10.77
CA GLN A 416 -38.19 40.99 10.20
C GLN A 416 -39.57 40.40 10.52
N GLU A 417 -39.72 39.07 10.52
CA GLU A 417 -40.98 38.38 10.82
C GLU A 417 -41.27 38.25 12.33
N LYS A 418 -40.34 38.68 13.20
CA LYS A 418 -40.46 38.66 14.67
C LYS A 418 -41.20 39.88 15.24
N CYS A 419 -41.36 40.93 14.42
CA CYS A 419 -42.15 42.14 14.67
C CYS A 419 -43.54 41.99 14.07
#